data_AF-A0A2M7BK78-F1
#
_entry.id   AF-A0A2M7BK78-F1
#
_cell.length_a   1.000
_cell.length_b   1.000
_cell.length_c   1.000
_cell.angle_alpha   90.00
_cell.angle_beta   90.00
_cell.angle_gamma   90.00
#
_symmetry.space_group_name_H-M   'P 1'
#
loop_
_entity.id
_entity.type
_entity.pdbx_description
1 polymer ?
#
loop_
_entity_poly.entity_id
_entity_poly.type
_entity_poly.pdbx_seq_one_letter_code
_entity_poly.pdbx_strand_id
1 'polypeptide(L)'
;MNLLADEGVDKQIVVRLREEGYSVSYVDPRKILDPQRLMPKKYYKIELGNNAEIHVYFETLNGLIINFVVKLVLMQHGGYTEIIRFDSAHGCPHKDIIDDSTVIRKVWFEFIDNNDGLNLAVKDLKDNFEMYIERYLKWQKK
;
A
#
# COMPACT_ATOMS: atom_id res chain seq x y z
N MET A 1 -21.11 1.13 24.09
CA MET A 1 -19.82 0.79 24.71
C MET A 1 -18.74 1.07 23.67
N ASN A 2 -17.94 2.11 23.87
CA ASN A 2 -16.92 2.56 22.94
C ASN A 2 -15.77 1.54 22.91
N LEU A 3 -15.63 0.82 21.80
CA LEU A 3 -14.43 0.04 21.52
C LEU A 3 -13.43 0.97 20.85
N LEU A 4 -12.43 1.38 21.64
CA LEU A 4 -11.25 2.10 21.22
C LEU A 4 -10.59 1.32 20.10
N ALA A 5 -10.46 1.95 18.94
CA ALA A 5 -9.57 1.48 17.89
C ALA A 5 -8.14 1.45 18.45
N ASP A 6 -7.29 0.60 17.91
CA ASP A 6 -5.85 0.62 18.18
C ASP A 6 -5.28 1.94 17.63
N GLU A 7 -5.23 2.97 18.49
CA GLU A 7 -5.24 4.40 18.12
C GLU A 7 -3.87 4.99 17.70
N GLY A 8 -2.77 4.25 17.85
CA GLY A 8 -1.42 4.82 17.76
C GLY A 8 -0.93 5.09 16.33
N VAL A 9 -0.71 4.03 15.56
CA VAL A 9 0.03 4.11 14.28
C VAL A 9 -0.84 4.63 13.13
N ASP A 10 -2.13 4.28 13.12
CA ASP A 10 -3.07 4.61 12.05
C ASP A 10 -3.35 6.11 11.95
N LYS A 11 -3.62 6.76 13.09
CA LYS A 11 -3.89 8.20 13.14
C LYS A 11 -2.67 8.98 12.66
N GLN A 12 -1.45 8.57 13.05
CA GLN A 12 -0.24 9.29 12.68
C GLN A 12 0.02 9.26 11.17
N ILE A 13 -0.20 8.11 10.52
CA ILE A 13 -0.05 7.97 9.05
C ILE A 13 -1.11 8.82 8.33
N VAL A 14 -2.38 8.71 8.71
CA VAL A 14 -3.47 9.42 8.03
C VAL A 14 -3.38 10.93 8.23
N VAL A 15 -3.03 11.39 9.44
CA VAL A 15 -2.83 12.83 9.73
C VAL A 15 -1.68 13.38 8.90
N ARG A 16 -0.53 12.70 8.89
CA ARG A 16 0.63 13.11 8.09
C ARG A 16 0.30 13.23 6.60
N LEU A 17 -0.42 12.25 6.03
CA LEU A 17 -0.77 12.27 4.61
C LEU A 17 -1.69 13.46 4.25
N ARG A 18 -2.58 13.86 5.16
CA ARG A 18 -3.43 15.05 4.98
C ARG A 18 -2.64 16.36 5.08
N GLU A 19 -1.68 16.45 6.01
CA GLU A 19 -0.78 17.60 6.12
C GLU A 19 0.08 17.79 4.86
N GLU A 20 0.44 16.68 4.21
CA GLU A 20 1.15 16.67 2.92
C GLU A 20 0.22 16.95 1.72
N GLY A 21 -1.06 17.25 1.93
CA GLY A 21 -2.01 17.71 0.89
C GLY A 21 -2.79 16.61 0.15
N TYR A 22 -2.70 15.35 0.58
CA TYR A 22 -3.36 14.23 -0.10
C TYR A 22 -4.80 14.01 0.40
N SER A 23 -5.70 13.70 -0.53
CA SER A 23 -7.04 13.17 -0.21
C SER A 23 -6.92 11.70 0.22
N VAL A 24 -7.45 11.37 1.40
CA VAL A 24 -7.43 10.01 1.98
C VAL A 24 -8.83 9.57 2.38
N SER A 25 -9.34 8.51 1.74
CA SER A 25 -10.62 7.86 2.09
C SER A 25 -10.39 6.56 2.87
N TYR A 26 -10.96 6.45 4.07
CA TYR A 26 -10.93 5.23 4.89
C TYR A 26 -12.08 4.29 4.51
N VAL A 27 -11.82 2.99 4.38
CA VAL A 27 -12.86 1.96 4.15
C VAL A 27 -12.91 1.03 5.37
N ASP A 28 -14.10 0.90 5.97
CA ASP A 28 -14.33 0.11 7.18
C ASP A 28 -14.22 -1.41 6.94
N PRO A 29 -13.24 -2.10 7.51
CA PRO A 29 -13.03 -3.53 7.32
C PRO A 29 -13.91 -4.41 8.24
N ARG A 30 -14.71 -3.84 9.14
CA ARG A 30 -15.51 -4.57 10.14
C ARG A 30 -16.66 -5.42 9.59
N LYS A 31 -16.85 -5.53 8.26
CA LYS A 31 -17.82 -6.47 7.65
C LYS A 31 -17.34 -7.93 7.59
N ILE A 32 -16.13 -8.23 8.06
CA ILE A 32 -15.54 -9.58 8.07
C ILE A 32 -14.86 -9.80 9.42
N LEU A 33 -15.58 -10.21 10.48
CA LEU A 33 -14.94 -10.45 11.79
C LEU A 33 -15.44 -11.73 12.49
N ASP A 34 -14.48 -12.62 12.78
CA ASP A 34 -14.50 -13.66 13.81
C ASP A 34 -14.00 -13.06 15.14
N PRO A 35 -14.74 -13.20 16.26
CA PRO A 35 -14.47 -12.52 17.52
C PRO A 35 -13.23 -12.97 18.33
N GLN A 36 -12.44 -13.97 17.92
CA GLN A 36 -11.33 -14.49 18.76
C GLN A 36 -9.91 -13.96 18.46
N ARG A 37 -9.72 -13.08 17.46
CA ARG A 37 -8.44 -12.37 17.26
C ARG A 37 -8.72 -11.09 16.48
N LEU A 38 -8.85 -9.95 17.17
CA LEU A 38 -8.93 -8.67 16.46
C LEU A 38 -7.57 -8.42 15.80
N MET A 39 -7.47 -8.78 14.53
CA MET A 39 -6.44 -8.28 13.62
C MET A 39 -7.11 -7.16 12.81
N PRO A 40 -7.00 -5.89 13.24
CA PRO A 40 -7.56 -4.80 12.46
C PRO A 40 -6.85 -4.78 11.11
N LYS A 41 -7.62 -5.12 10.07
CA LYS A 41 -7.27 -4.86 8.69
C LYS A 41 -7.50 -3.37 8.47
N LYS A 42 -6.69 -2.71 7.66
CA LYS A 42 -6.84 -1.29 7.34
C LYS A 42 -6.61 -1.12 5.84
N TYR A 43 -7.41 -0.26 5.23
CA TYR A 43 -7.29 0.07 3.81
C TYR A 43 -7.56 1.55 3.59
N TYR A 44 -6.70 2.16 2.80
CA TYR A 44 -6.92 3.50 2.25
C TYR A 44 -6.25 3.62 0.88
N LYS A 45 -6.68 4.62 0.11
CA LYS A 45 -6.06 4.99 -1.16
C LYS A 45 -5.53 6.42 -1.12
N ILE A 46 -4.50 6.68 -1.90
CA ILE A 46 -3.92 7.99 -2.15
C ILE A 46 -4.07 8.26 -3.64
N GLU A 47 -4.87 9.27 -3.99
CA GLU A 47 -5.02 9.70 -5.38
C GLU A 47 -3.78 10.48 -5.82
N LEU A 48 -3.27 10.16 -7.01
CA LEU A 48 -2.12 10.81 -7.63
C LEU A 48 -2.53 11.46 -8.96
N GLY A 49 -1.62 12.20 -9.57
CA GLY A 49 -1.77 12.63 -10.97
C GLY A 49 -1.73 11.45 -11.95
N ASN A 50 -1.95 11.73 -13.24
CA ASN A 50 -1.81 10.75 -14.34
C ASN A 50 -2.74 9.53 -14.25
N ASN A 51 -3.95 9.68 -13.68
CA ASN A 51 -4.90 8.58 -13.47
C ASN A 51 -4.29 7.42 -12.66
N ALA A 52 -3.42 7.73 -11.70
CA ALA A 52 -2.78 6.75 -10.84
C ALA A 52 -3.26 6.87 -9.40
N GLU A 53 -3.23 5.75 -8.68
CA GLU A 53 -3.54 5.70 -7.25
C GLU A 53 -2.53 4.81 -6.53
N ILE A 54 -2.25 5.11 -5.26
CA ILE A 54 -1.58 4.19 -4.34
C ILE A 54 -2.65 3.55 -3.48
N HIS A 55 -2.70 2.22 -3.48
CA HIS A 55 -3.59 1.45 -2.61
C HIS A 55 -2.79 0.87 -1.47
N VAL A 56 -3.16 1.20 -0.23
CA VAL A 56 -2.47 0.75 0.97
C VAL A 56 -3.38 -0.16 1.78
N TYR A 57 -2.90 -1.36 2.05
CA TYR A 57 -3.52 -2.34 2.93
C TYR A 57 -2.52 -2.80 3.98
N PHE A 58 -2.95 -2.96 5.22
CA PHE A 58 -2.13 -3.60 6.25
C PHE A 58 -2.96 -4.20 7.37
N GLU A 59 -2.33 -5.11 8.10
CA GLU A 59 -2.91 -5.82 9.24
C GLU A 59 -2.09 -5.52 10.48
N THR A 60 -2.79 -5.31 11.59
CA THR A 60 -2.15 -5.07 12.89
C THR A 60 -2.46 -6.19 13.87
N LEU A 61 -1.52 -6.47 14.77
CA LEU A 61 -1.72 -7.30 15.95
C LEU A 61 -1.01 -6.62 17.13
N ASN A 62 -1.76 -6.23 18.16
CA ASN A 62 -1.25 -5.51 19.33
C ASN A 62 -0.42 -4.27 18.95
N GLY A 63 -0.90 -3.44 18.03
CA GLY A 63 -0.19 -2.24 17.56
C GLY A 63 0.93 -2.48 16.54
N LEU A 64 1.34 -3.73 16.29
CA LEU A 64 2.41 -4.07 15.35
C LEU A 64 1.87 -4.38 13.96
N ILE A 65 2.54 -3.89 12.91
CA ILE A 65 2.23 -4.24 11.52
C ILE A 65 2.72 -5.68 11.26
N ILE A 66 1.80 -6.61 11.09
CA ILE A 66 2.13 -8.03 10.85
C ILE A 66 2.11 -8.38 9.36
N ASN A 67 1.33 -7.67 8.55
CA ASN A 67 1.29 -7.81 7.11
C ASN A 67 1.00 -6.47 6.45
N PHE A 68 1.53 -6.23 5.26
CA PHE A 68 1.12 -5.10 4.43
C PHE A 68 1.17 -5.42 2.94
N VAL A 69 0.40 -4.64 2.17
CA VAL A 69 0.44 -4.58 0.71
C VAL A 69 0.25 -3.12 0.30
N VAL A 70 1.17 -2.57 -0.49
CA VAL A 70 1.10 -1.22 -1.05
C VAL A 70 1.29 -1.30 -2.56
N LYS A 71 0.31 -0.84 -3.32
CA LYS A 71 0.30 -0.98 -4.79
C LYS A 71 0.25 0.38 -5.46
N LEU A 72 1.03 0.55 -6.53
CA LEU A 72 0.80 1.59 -7.51
C LEU A 72 -0.10 1.01 -8.61
N VAL A 73 -1.29 1.58 -8.76
CA VAL A 73 -2.25 1.20 -9.79
C VAL A 73 -2.44 2.34 -10.78
N LEU A 74 -2.54 2.00 -12.05
CA LEU A 74 -2.81 2.92 -13.14
C LEU A 74 -4.18 2.61 -13.72
N MET A 75 -5.03 3.63 -13.86
CA MET A 75 -6.35 3.47 -14.45
C MET A 75 -6.24 3.59 -15.98
N GLN A 76 -6.41 2.46 -16.68
CA GLN A 76 -6.32 2.35 -18.14
C GLN A 76 -7.39 1.42 -18.68
N HIS A 77 -7.87 1.69 -19.91
CA HIS A 77 -8.85 0.84 -20.61
C HIS A 77 -10.11 0.49 -19.78
N GLY A 78 -10.52 1.37 -18.86
CA GLY A 78 -11.67 1.14 -17.97
C GLY A 78 -11.40 0.21 -16.77
N GLY A 79 -10.14 -0.10 -16.48
CA GLY A 79 -9.73 -0.92 -15.33
C GLY A 79 -8.49 -0.39 -14.61
N TYR A 80 -8.10 -1.09 -13.54
CA TYR A 80 -6.89 -0.80 -12.77
C TYR A 80 -5.80 -1.82 -13.10
N THR A 81 -4.63 -1.33 -13.50
CA THR A 81 -3.44 -2.13 -13.76
C THR A 81 -2.41 -1.90 -12.66
N GLU A 82 -2.03 -2.96 -11.95
CA GLU A 82 -0.95 -2.93 -10.94
C GLU A 82 0.42 -2.93 -11.64
N ILE A 83 1.26 -1.93 -11.35
CA ILE A 83 2.58 -1.78 -12.00
C ILE A 83 3.75 -1.88 -11.02
N ILE A 84 3.52 -1.55 -9.74
CA ILE A 84 4.45 -1.78 -8.63
C ILE A 84 3.66 -2.29 -7.45
N ARG A 85 4.20 -3.29 -6.76
CA ARG A 85 3.67 -3.76 -5.48
C ARG A 85 4.80 -3.88 -4.48
N PHE A 86 4.59 -3.35 -3.29
CA PHE A 86 5.33 -3.75 -2.11
C PHE A 86 4.44 -4.61 -1.24
N ASP A 87 4.98 -5.69 -0.70
CA ASP A 87 4.28 -6.45 0.33
C ASP A 87 5.27 -7.17 1.24
N SER A 88 4.74 -7.72 2.34
CA SER A 88 5.50 -8.49 3.32
C SER A 88 5.25 -9.99 3.22
N ALA A 89 4.78 -10.50 2.08
CA ALA A 89 4.59 -11.94 1.92
C ALA A 89 5.91 -12.68 2.20
N HIS A 90 5.81 -13.88 2.77
CA HIS A 90 6.96 -14.66 3.25
C HIS A 90 7.73 -14.04 4.43
N GLY A 91 7.15 -13.06 5.12
CA GLY A 91 7.74 -12.47 6.33
C GLY A 91 8.92 -11.54 6.06
N CYS A 92 9.12 -11.12 4.80
CA CYS A 92 10.16 -10.19 4.40
C CYS A 92 9.58 -9.12 3.46
N PRO A 93 9.67 -7.83 3.80
CA PRO A 93 9.30 -6.75 2.90
C PRO A 93 10.03 -6.83 1.57
N HIS A 94 9.32 -6.68 0.47
CA HIS A 94 9.91 -6.65 -0.87
C HIS A 94 9.11 -5.78 -1.84
N LYS A 95 9.75 -5.39 -2.94
CA LYS A 95 9.17 -4.68 -4.09
C LYS A 95 9.13 -5.60 -5.30
N ASP A 96 7.94 -5.76 -5.86
CA ASP A 96 7.66 -6.37 -7.15
C ASP A 96 7.45 -5.28 -8.21
N ILE A 97 8.14 -5.45 -9.34
CA ILE A 97 7.90 -4.71 -10.57
C ILE A 97 7.09 -5.62 -11.48
N ILE A 98 5.96 -5.10 -11.95
CA ILE A 98 4.93 -5.89 -12.62
C ILE A 98 4.73 -5.38 -14.05
N ASP A 99 4.58 -6.32 -14.98
CA ASP A 99 4.23 -6.10 -16.38
C ASP A 99 3.16 -7.13 -16.77
N ASP A 100 2.00 -6.67 -17.26
CA ASP A 100 0.84 -7.51 -17.59
C ASP A 100 0.53 -8.60 -16.55
N SER A 101 0.39 -8.20 -15.29
CA SER A 101 0.13 -9.09 -14.14
C SER A 101 1.25 -10.09 -13.80
N THR A 102 2.39 -10.01 -14.49
CA THR A 102 3.56 -10.86 -14.23
C THR A 102 4.61 -10.07 -13.46
N VAL A 103 5.13 -10.65 -12.38
CA VAL A 103 6.28 -10.08 -11.67
C VAL A 103 7.54 -10.33 -12.50
N ILE A 104 8.10 -9.27 -13.06
CA ILE A 104 9.30 -9.34 -13.91
C ILE A 104 10.59 -9.06 -13.13
N ARG A 105 10.48 -8.46 -11.94
CA ARG A 105 11.61 -8.26 -11.03
C ARG A 105 11.12 -8.13 -9.59
N LYS A 106 11.81 -8.80 -8.67
CA LYS A 106 11.59 -8.71 -7.22
C LYS A 106 12.84 -8.16 -6.54
N VAL A 107 12.66 -7.28 -5.55
CA VAL A 107 13.73 -6.68 -4.73
C VAL A 107 13.39 -6.88 -3.27
N TRP A 108 14.22 -7.61 -2.53
CA TRP A 108 14.04 -7.89 -1.11
C TRP A 108 14.65 -6.80 -0.24
N PHE A 109 14.03 -6.53 0.91
CA PHE A 109 14.54 -5.62 1.93
C PHE A 109 14.76 -6.39 3.24
N GLU A 110 15.84 -7.17 3.30
CA GLU A 110 16.11 -8.15 4.38
C GLU A 110 16.42 -7.50 5.75
N PHE A 111 16.72 -6.21 5.78
CA PHE A 111 17.19 -5.50 6.97
C PHE A 111 16.17 -4.51 7.55
N ILE A 112 14.92 -4.57 7.10
CA ILE A 112 13.84 -3.72 7.62
C ILE A 112 12.65 -4.57 8.05
N ASP A 113 11.92 -4.09 9.04
CA ASP A 113 10.68 -4.72 9.49
C ASP A 113 9.47 -4.28 8.64
N ASN A 114 8.29 -4.79 8.97
CA ASN A 114 7.07 -4.44 8.24
C ASN A 114 6.64 -2.98 8.41
N ASN A 115 6.95 -2.34 9.54
CA ASN A 115 6.61 -0.94 9.77
C ASN A 115 7.49 -0.05 8.87
N ASP A 116 8.79 -0.31 8.85
CA ASP A 116 9.74 0.37 7.98
C ASP A 116 9.46 0.05 6.50
N GLY A 117 9.11 -1.19 6.19
CA GLY A 117 8.70 -1.64 4.85
C GLY A 117 7.45 -0.92 4.34
N LEU A 118 6.42 -0.79 5.17
CA LEU A 118 5.19 -0.03 4.84
C LEU A 118 5.51 1.45 4.58
N ASN A 119 6.30 2.08 5.46
CA ASN A 119 6.69 3.48 5.33
C ASN A 119 7.55 3.72 4.08
N LEU A 120 8.51 2.83 3.81
CA LEU A 120 9.34 2.86 2.62
C LEU A 120 8.49 2.74 1.36
N ALA A 121 7.54 1.80 1.33
CA ALA A 121 6.67 1.58 0.18
C ALA A 121 5.82 2.82 -0.14
N VAL A 122 5.16 3.40 0.86
CA VAL A 122 4.35 4.61 0.67
C VAL A 122 5.23 5.77 0.20
N LYS A 123 6.38 5.98 0.83
CA LYS A 123 7.30 7.07 0.45
C LYS A 123 7.82 6.88 -0.98
N ASP A 124 8.31 5.70 -1.33
CA ASP A 124 8.88 5.41 -2.65
C ASP A 124 7.84 5.62 -3.75
N LEU A 125 6.61 5.14 -3.55
CA LEU A 125 5.56 5.35 -4.56
C LEU A 125 5.16 6.81 -4.68
N LYS A 126 5.07 7.56 -3.57
CA LYS A 126 4.76 9.00 -3.63
C LYS A 126 5.84 9.80 -4.37
N ASP A 127 7.11 9.49 -4.10
CA ASP A 127 8.24 10.23 -4.65
C ASP A 127 8.53 9.85 -6.12
N ASN A 128 8.23 8.60 -6.52
CA ASN A 128 8.71 8.02 -7.78
C ASN A 128 7.60 7.53 -8.75
N PHE A 129 6.31 7.75 -8.48
CA PHE A 129 5.22 7.20 -9.31
C PHE A 129 5.32 7.57 -10.80
N GLU A 130 5.70 8.80 -11.14
CA GLU A 130 5.78 9.25 -12.53
C GLU A 130 6.83 8.46 -13.32
N MET A 131 7.99 8.22 -12.71
CA MET A 131 9.05 7.39 -13.30
C MET A 131 8.58 5.95 -13.50
N TYR A 132 7.84 5.38 -12.54
CA TYR A 132 7.30 4.03 -12.67
C TYR A 132 6.28 3.92 -13.80
N ILE A 133 5.39 4.90 -13.92
CA ILE A 133 4.40 4.98 -15.01
C ILE A 133 5.12 5.13 -16.36
N GLU A 134 6.06 6.07 -16.48
CA GLU A 134 6.80 6.29 -17.73
C GLU A 134 7.51 5.01 -18.20
N ARG A 135 8.16 4.31 -17.28
CA ARG A 135 8.83 3.03 -17.57
C ARG A 135 7.83 1.96 -18.04
N TYR A 136 6.71 1.81 -17.34
CA TYR A 136 5.67 0.85 -17.70
C TYR A 136 5.11 1.13 -19.10
N LEU A 137 4.75 2.38 -19.39
CA LEU A 137 4.24 2.80 -20.71
C LEU A 137 5.27 2.59 -21.83
N LYS A 138 6.57 2.70 -21.56
CA LYS A 138 7.63 2.38 -22.53
C LYS A 138 7.69 0.89 -22.85
N TRP A 139 7.45 0.01 -21.89
CA TRP A 139 7.43 -1.45 -22.13
C TRP A 139 6.23 -1.91 -22.96
N GLN A 140 5.09 -1.23 -22.80
CA GLN A 140 3.84 -1.53 -23.50
C GLN A 140 3.83 -1.11 -24.98
N LYS A 141 4.80 -0.31 -25.44
CA LYS A 141 4.94 0.12 -26.85
C LYS A 141 5.75 -0.84 -27.72
N LYS A 142 6.04 -2.04 -27.21
CA LYS A 142 6.73 -3.10 -27.96
C LYS A 142 5.77 -3.77 -28.93
#